data_AF-A0ABD3PAZ6-F1
#
_entry.id   AF-A0ABD3PAZ6-F1
#
_cell.length_a   1.000
_cell.length_b   1.000
_cell.length_c   1.000
_cell.angle_alpha   90.00
_cell.angle_beta   90.00
_cell.angle_gamma   90.00
#
_symmetry.space_group_name_H-M   'P 1'
#
loop_
_entity.id
_entity.type
_entity.pdbx_description
1 polymer ?
#
loop_
_entity_poly.entity_id
_entity_poly.type
_entity_poly.pdbx_seq_one_letter_code
_entity_poly.pdbx_strand_id
1 'polypeptide(L)'
;MKHEFDADERFVSLEPPLNVIAFVREPLSRFFSQYDEAFVRTAPWVKASNPYYFDPSTKKYNRPHPFPYLFENMHSYHDYEDTFCPPSTRVNPNSRRECVDKASAENGTLTHRLERFVREYDGRTPFDIHLNFQVPLLSNKEGYPIYLTELHNTTNAEGDWRTIAKKYLGEDYEFKNKDGVIEGRSYPRRFNSKLVSKKTQRRICELALIDYCCLNFPLPEVCQDRIGLEKELLCKIDYDEKAKRVRLQPGLFPDKEK
;
A
#
# COMPACT_ATOMS: atom_id res chain seq x y z
N MET A 1 -26.77 -1.15 -25.17
CA MET A 1 -25.51 -1.86 -24.92
C MET A 1 -25.40 -1.94 -23.40
N LYS A 2 -25.68 -3.08 -22.77
CA LYS A 2 -25.50 -3.24 -21.32
C LYS A 2 -24.01 -3.40 -21.09
N HIS A 3 -23.42 -2.61 -20.19
CA HIS A 3 -22.03 -2.81 -19.83
C HIS A 3 -21.94 -4.07 -18.99
N GLU A 4 -20.93 -4.91 -19.25
CA GLU A 4 -20.66 -6.17 -18.54
C GLU A 4 -20.40 -5.97 -17.02
N PHE A 5 -20.42 -4.72 -16.55
CA PHE A 5 -20.21 -4.27 -15.18
C PHE A 5 -21.33 -3.36 -14.66
N ASP A 6 -22.56 -3.47 -15.19
CA ASP A 6 -23.73 -2.87 -14.53
C ASP A 6 -23.94 -3.62 -13.20
N ALA A 7 -23.28 -3.16 -12.13
CA ALA A 7 -23.37 -3.73 -10.80
C ALA A 7 -24.81 -3.54 -10.28
N ASP A 8 -25.54 -4.65 -10.16
CA ASP A 8 -26.87 -4.70 -9.56
C ASP A 8 -26.70 -4.49 -8.05
N GLU A 9 -26.92 -3.26 -7.56
CA GLU A 9 -26.85 -2.95 -6.13
C GLU A 9 -27.95 -3.72 -5.39
N ARG A 10 -27.57 -4.81 -4.73
CA ARG A 10 -28.47 -5.62 -3.91
C ARG A 10 -28.24 -5.32 -2.44
N PHE A 11 -29.30 -4.85 -1.80
CA PHE A 11 -29.34 -4.73 -0.34
C PHE A 11 -29.77 -6.07 0.24
N VAL A 12 -28.83 -6.81 0.84
CA VAL A 12 -29.12 -8.03 1.58
C VAL A 12 -29.16 -7.69 3.06
N SER A 13 -30.29 -7.93 3.71
CA SER A 13 -30.36 -7.91 5.17
C SER A 13 -29.72 -9.19 5.68
N LEU A 14 -28.59 -9.06 6.37
CA LEU A 14 -27.85 -10.18 6.90
C LEU A 14 -28.24 -10.39 8.37
N GLU A 15 -28.80 -11.54 8.68
CA GLU A 15 -29.12 -11.90 10.07
C GLU A 15 -27.86 -12.41 10.80
N PRO A 16 -27.53 -11.88 11.99
CA PRO A 16 -26.40 -12.36 12.79
C PRO A 16 -26.52 -13.84 13.19
N PRO A 17 -25.40 -14.54 13.42
CA PRO A 17 -24.03 -14.01 13.39
C PRO A 17 -23.44 -14.00 11.98
N LEU A 18 -22.93 -12.84 11.58
CA LEU A 18 -22.17 -12.70 10.34
C LEU A 18 -20.72 -13.17 10.53
N ASN A 19 -20.27 -14.06 9.64
CA ASN A 19 -18.85 -14.34 9.51
C ASN A 19 -18.21 -13.23 8.67
N VAL A 20 -17.41 -12.38 9.30
CA VAL A 20 -16.69 -11.27 8.66
C VAL A 20 -15.22 -11.63 8.60
N ILE A 21 -14.77 -11.94 7.39
CA ILE A 21 -13.38 -12.29 7.09
C ILE A 21 -12.69 -11.05 6.52
N ALA A 22 -11.58 -10.65 7.15
CA ALA A 22 -10.74 -9.57 6.65
C ALA A 22 -9.34 -10.08 6.30
N PHE A 23 -8.72 -9.42 5.32
CA PHE A 23 -7.35 -9.67 4.93
C PHE A 23 -6.51 -8.43 5.17
N VAL A 24 -5.37 -8.62 5.82
CA VAL A 24 -4.38 -7.58 6.09
C VAL A 24 -3.03 -7.98 5.52
N ARG A 25 -2.12 -7.02 5.39
CA ARG A 25 -0.77 -7.22 4.87
C ARG A 25 0.25 -6.67 5.83
N GLU A 26 1.41 -7.32 5.86
CA GLU A 26 2.59 -6.81 6.57
C GLU A 26 2.85 -5.34 6.17
N PRO A 27 2.92 -4.40 7.14
CA PRO A 27 2.87 -2.97 6.84
C PRO A 27 3.99 -2.42 5.95
N LEU A 28 5.24 -2.90 6.06
CA LEU A 28 6.35 -2.41 5.23
C LEU A 28 6.16 -2.80 3.75
N SER A 29 5.89 -4.08 3.50
CA SER A 29 5.61 -4.63 2.17
C SER A 29 4.38 -3.98 1.53
N ARG A 30 3.36 -3.70 2.36
CA ARG A 30 2.14 -2.99 1.97
C ARG A 30 2.41 -1.54 1.58
N PHE A 31 3.16 -0.79 2.40
CA PHE A 31 3.51 0.59 2.10
C PHE A 31 4.19 0.71 0.74
N PHE A 32 5.11 -0.20 0.42
CA PHE A 32 5.75 -0.25 -0.90
C PHE A 32 4.74 -0.43 -2.04
N SER A 33 3.79 -1.35 -1.91
CA SER A 33 2.74 -1.54 -2.92
C SER A 33 1.81 -0.34 -3.03
N GLN A 34 1.45 0.27 -1.90
CA GLN A 34 0.59 1.45 -1.88
C GLN A 34 1.26 2.67 -2.47
N TYR A 35 2.57 2.82 -2.25
CA TYR A 35 3.37 3.87 -2.86
C TYR A 35 3.44 3.70 -4.38
N ASP A 36 3.71 2.49 -4.89
CA ASP A 36 3.74 2.24 -6.34
C ASP A 36 2.41 2.61 -7.01
N GLU A 37 1.29 2.20 -6.40
CA GLU A 37 -0.05 2.50 -6.91
C GLU A 37 -0.34 4.02 -6.85
N ALA A 38 -0.03 4.67 -5.71
CA ALA A 38 -0.18 6.11 -5.56
C ALA A 38 0.68 6.89 -6.57
N PHE A 39 1.93 6.48 -6.78
CA PHE A 39 2.85 7.09 -7.73
C PHE A 39 2.26 7.06 -9.15
N VAL A 40 1.75 5.91 -9.60
CA VAL A 40 1.17 5.79 -10.94
C VAL A 40 -0.13 6.59 -11.06
N ARG A 41 -1.03 6.50 -10.08
CA ARG A 41 -2.33 7.19 -10.11
C ARG A 41 -2.22 8.71 -10.11
N THR A 42 -1.22 9.23 -9.41
CA THR A 42 -0.99 10.68 -9.28
C THR A 42 -0.07 11.24 -10.35
N ALA A 43 0.46 10.38 -11.24
CA ALA A 43 1.37 10.78 -12.29
C ALA A 43 0.74 11.75 -13.31
N PRO A 44 1.50 12.75 -13.79
CA PRO A 44 0.95 13.84 -14.59
C PRO A 44 0.40 13.41 -15.96
N TRP A 45 0.77 12.22 -16.45
CA TRP A 45 0.25 11.63 -17.68
C TRP A 45 -1.07 10.86 -17.49
N VAL A 46 -1.54 10.64 -16.26
CA VAL A 46 -2.83 9.97 -15.99
C VAL A 46 -3.94 11.00 -15.98
N LYS A 47 -4.87 10.92 -16.94
CA LYS A 47 -5.97 11.88 -17.09
C LYS A 47 -7.18 11.56 -16.19
N ALA A 48 -7.49 10.27 -16.02
CA ALA A 48 -8.70 9.84 -15.35
C ALA A 48 -8.61 10.09 -13.84
N SER A 49 -9.45 10.99 -13.32
CA SER A 49 -9.60 11.27 -11.88
C SER A 49 -8.33 11.74 -11.15
N ASN A 50 -7.26 12.10 -11.87
CA ASN A 50 -6.05 12.66 -11.28
C ASN A 50 -6.14 14.19 -11.18
N PRO A 51 -6.20 14.77 -9.97
CA PRO A 51 -6.22 16.23 -9.80
C PRO A 51 -4.92 16.91 -10.24
N TYR A 52 -3.83 16.15 -10.44
CA TYR A 52 -2.51 16.64 -10.79
C TYR A 52 -2.14 16.39 -12.27
N TYR A 53 -3.12 16.04 -13.11
CA TYR A 53 -2.92 15.86 -14.54
C TYR A 53 -2.33 17.11 -15.21
N PHE A 54 -1.36 16.91 -16.10
CA PHE A 54 -0.82 17.96 -16.97
C PHE A 54 -1.59 17.99 -18.28
N ASP A 55 -2.24 19.11 -18.58
CA ASP A 55 -2.94 19.31 -19.85
C ASP A 55 -1.96 19.82 -20.91
N PRO A 56 -1.64 19.02 -21.95
CA PRO A 56 -0.70 19.43 -22.99
C PRO A 56 -1.20 20.60 -23.84
N SER A 57 -2.53 20.78 -23.94
CA SER A 57 -3.13 21.85 -24.75
C SER A 57 -2.96 23.22 -24.12
N THR A 58 -3.11 23.30 -22.80
CA THR A 58 -2.95 24.54 -22.03
C THR A 58 -1.55 24.69 -21.42
N LYS A 59 -0.73 23.62 -21.46
CA LYS A 59 0.59 23.51 -20.81
C LYS A 59 0.53 23.81 -19.31
N LYS A 60 -0.55 23.40 -18.64
CA LYS A 60 -0.80 23.67 -17.22
C LYS A 60 -1.21 22.42 -16.47
N TYR A 61 -0.88 22.38 -15.19
CA TYR A 61 -1.41 21.39 -14.26
C TYR A 61 -2.78 21.83 -13.75
N ASN A 62 -3.71 20.89 -13.58
CA ASN A 62 -5.00 21.16 -12.96
C ASN A 62 -4.85 21.65 -11.51
N ARG A 63 -3.95 21.00 -10.76
CA ARG A 63 -3.50 21.41 -9.43
C ARG A 63 -2.01 21.13 -9.26
N PRO A 64 -1.27 21.92 -8.47
CA PRO A 64 0.10 21.61 -8.12
C PRO A 64 0.18 20.26 -7.40
N HIS A 65 1.13 19.42 -7.81
CA HIS A 65 1.40 18.17 -7.11
C HIS A 65 2.06 18.47 -5.75
N PRO A 66 1.64 17.86 -4.63
CA PRO A 66 2.23 18.13 -3.30
C PRO A 66 3.69 17.65 -3.19
N PHE A 67 4.08 16.67 -4.01
CA PHE A 67 5.44 16.14 -4.11
C PHE A 67 5.94 16.22 -5.57
N PRO A 68 6.18 17.41 -6.13
CA PRO A 68 6.41 17.56 -7.58
C PRO A 68 7.68 16.84 -8.07
N TYR A 69 8.66 16.66 -7.18
CA TYR A 69 9.88 15.91 -7.46
C TYR A 69 9.66 14.42 -7.76
N LEU A 70 8.47 13.86 -7.47
CA LEU A 70 8.17 12.48 -7.86
C LEU A 70 8.20 12.30 -9.38
N PHE A 71 7.92 13.36 -10.15
CA PHE A 71 7.83 13.30 -11.61
C PHE A 71 8.80 14.27 -12.31
N GLU A 72 9.78 14.83 -11.60
CA GLU A 72 10.87 15.59 -12.22
C GLU A 72 11.47 14.81 -13.38
N ASN A 73 11.52 15.44 -14.56
CA ASN A 73 11.99 14.83 -15.82
C ASN A 73 11.16 13.61 -16.31
N MET A 74 9.91 13.47 -15.87
CA MET A 74 8.96 12.46 -16.39
C MET A 74 7.67 13.15 -16.86
N HIS A 75 7.49 13.29 -18.17
CA HIS A 75 6.35 13.98 -18.77
C HIS A 75 5.33 13.01 -19.36
N SER A 76 5.72 11.76 -19.57
CA SER A 76 4.92 10.71 -20.18
C SER A 76 5.08 9.37 -19.45
N TYR A 77 4.16 8.44 -19.71
CA TYR A 77 4.32 7.06 -19.23
C TYR A 77 5.60 6.41 -19.75
N HIS A 78 6.05 6.78 -20.95
CA HIS A 78 7.31 6.30 -21.49
C HIS A 78 8.49 6.82 -20.66
N ASP A 79 8.56 8.09 -20.30
CA ASP A 79 9.68 8.57 -19.45
C ASP A 79 9.77 7.80 -18.13
N TYR A 80 8.62 7.42 -17.56
CA TYR A 80 8.56 6.53 -16.41
C TYR A 80 9.01 5.10 -16.73
N GLU A 81 8.49 4.50 -17.79
CA GLU A 81 8.87 3.17 -18.24
C GLU A 81 10.38 3.06 -18.51
N ASP A 82 11.03 4.09 -19.05
CA ASP A 82 12.48 4.12 -19.30
C ASP A 82 13.32 4.00 -18.01
N THR A 83 12.73 4.28 -16.84
CA THR A 83 13.45 4.19 -15.57
C THR A 83 13.60 2.77 -15.03
N PHE A 84 12.73 1.84 -15.48
CA PHE A 84 12.75 0.44 -15.05
C PHE A 84 12.81 -0.55 -16.23
N CYS A 85 12.61 -0.07 -17.45
CA CYS A 85 12.72 -0.82 -18.69
C CYS A 85 13.68 -0.12 -19.66
N PRO A 86 14.68 -0.83 -20.22
CA PRO A 86 15.55 -0.25 -21.25
C PRO A 86 14.73 0.23 -22.46
N PRO A 87 15.04 1.39 -23.07
CA PRO A 87 14.31 1.89 -24.23
C PRO A 87 14.22 0.89 -25.39
N SER A 88 15.24 0.04 -25.55
CA SER A 88 15.30 -1.01 -26.56
C SER A 88 14.18 -2.05 -26.44
N THR A 89 13.61 -2.26 -25.24
CA THR A 89 12.52 -3.24 -25.06
C THR A 89 11.19 -2.76 -25.61
N ARG A 90 11.05 -1.47 -25.98
CA ARG A 90 9.79 -0.91 -26.50
C ARG A 90 9.47 -1.27 -27.94
N VAL A 91 10.51 -1.46 -28.74
CA VAL A 91 10.37 -1.64 -30.19
C VAL A 91 9.61 -2.92 -30.52
N ASN A 92 9.75 -3.94 -29.66
CA ASN A 92 9.06 -5.21 -29.80
C ASN A 92 8.01 -5.37 -28.68
N PRO A 93 6.71 -5.48 -28.99
CA PRO A 93 5.64 -5.68 -28.00
C PRO A 93 5.86 -6.87 -27.07
N ASN A 94 6.47 -7.96 -27.55
CA ASN A 94 6.78 -9.13 -26.74
C ASN A 94 7.88 -8.80 -25.72
N SER A 95 8.94 -8.11 -26.15
CA SER A 95 10.03 -7.66 -25.26
C SER A 95 9.56 -6.63 -24.23
N ARG A 96 8.61 -5.77 -24.60
CA ARG A 96 8.00 -4.81 -23.69
C ARG A 96 7.23 -5.52 -22.58
N ARG A 97 6.39 -6.49 -22.94
CA ARG A 97 5.64 -7.30 -21.97
C ARG A 97 6.60 -8.03 -21.03
N GLU A 98 7.65 -8.65 -21.56
CA GLU A 98 8.66 -9.29 -20.73
C GLU A 98 9.30 -8.33 -19.73
N CYS A 99 9.59 -7.09 -20.12
CA CYS A 99 10.16 -6.12 -19.19
C CYS A 99 9.17 -5.71 -18.08
N VAL A 100 7.90 -5.50 -18.45
CA VAL A 100 6.84 -5.13 -17.50
C VAL A 100 6.53 -6.26 -16.52
N ASP A 101 6.69 -7.51 -16.93
CA ASP A 101 6.38 -8.69 -16.12
C ASP A 101 7.60 -9.24 -15.34
N LYS A 102 8.83 -8.83 -15.68
CA LYS A 102 10.06 -9.22 -14.97
C LYS A 102 10.43 -8.24 -13.86
N ALA A 103 11.35 -8.66 -12.99
CA ALA A 103 11.93 -7.81 -11.97
C ALA A 103 12.51 -6.53 -12.59
N SER A 104 12.24 -5.39 -11.96
CA SER A 104 12.67 -4.08 -12.42
C SER A 104 14.19 -3.99 -12.64
N ALA A 105 14.60 -3.38 -13.76
CA ALA A 105 15.99 -3.03 -14.03
C ALA A 105 16.37 -1.62 -13.50
N GLU A 106 15.57 -1.09 -12.58
CA GLU A 106 15.76 0.25 -12.02
C GLU A 106 17.11 0.39 -11.27
N ASN A 107 17.75 1.54 -11.48
CA ASN A 107 19.12 1.82 -11.04
C ASN A 107 19.23 2.62 -9.73
N GLY A 108 18.13 2.78 -9.00
CA GLY A 108 18.03 3.61 -7.79
C GLY A 108 17.33 4.96 -7.98
N THR A 109 17.00 5.39 -9.21
CA THR A 109 16.26 6.63 -9.48
C THR A 109 14.87 6.68 -8.82
N LEU A 110 14.02 5.67 -9.03
CA LEU A 110 12.69 5.58 -8.40
C LEU A 110 12.82 5.31 -6.90
N THR A 111 13.83 4.51 -6.51
CA THR A 111 14.14 4.26 -5.10
C THR A 111 14.45 5.56 -4.37
N HIS A 112 15.31 6.43 -4.94
CA HIS A 112 15.65 7.72 -4.37
C HIS A 112 14.44 8.64 -4.18
N ARG A 113 13.50 8.61 -5.14
CA ARG A 113 12.24 9.36 -5.05
C ARG A 113 11.36 8.85 -3.90
N LEU A 114 11.27 7.53 -3.73
CA LEU A 114 10.60 6.92 -2.57
C LEU A 114 11.26 7.35 -1.25
N GLU A 115 12.59 7.34 -1.17
CA GLU A 115 13.28 7.74 0.07
C GLU A 115 13.02 9.20 0.42
N ARG A 116 13.01 10.10 -0.57
CA ARG A 116 12.66 11.50 -0.39
C ARG A 116 11.19 11.64 0.04
N PHE A 117 10.28 10.90 -0.60
CA PHE A 117 8.87 10.87 -0.24
C PHE A 117 8.66 10.46 1.22
N VAL A 118 9.24 9.35 1.65
CA VAL A 118 9.12 8.83 3.02
C VAL A 118 9.68 9.82 4.06
N ARG A 119 10.71 10.58 3.70
CA ARG A 119 11.29 11.61 4.57
C ARG A 119 10.34 12.80 4.75
N GLU A 120 9.65 13.20 3.70
CA GLU A 120 8.79 14.39 3.69
C GLU A 120 7.32 14.08 4.06
N TYR A 121 6.88 12.84 3.87
CA TYR A 121 5.53 12.38 4.18
C TYR A 121 5.34 12.20 5.69
N ASP A 122 4.28 12.79 6.22
CA ASP A 122 3.97 12.77 7.66
C ASP A 122 3.08 11.59 8.09
N GLY A 123 2.50 10.86 7.13
CA GLY A 123 1.60 9.74 7.38
C GLY A 123 0.21 10.10 7.90
N ARG A 124 -0.12 11.40 8.04
CA ARG A 124 -1.37 11.85 8.67
C ARG A 124 -2.44 12.19 7.66
N THR A 125 -2.03 12.80 6.55
CA THR A 125 -2.95 13.16 5.46
C THR A 125 -2.71 12.22 4.29
N PRO A 126 -3.65 11.31 3.96
CA PRO A 126 -3.47 10.40 2.85
C PRO A 126 -3.21 11.18 1.56
N PHE A 127 -2.04 10.96 0.98
CA PHE A 127 -1.65 11.58 -0.29
C PHE A 127 -2.47 11.01 -1.48
N ASP A 128 -2.82 9.72 -1.41
CA ASP A 128 -3.72 9.00 -2.30
C ASP A 128 -4.55 8.00 -1.47
N ILE A 129 -5.69 7.54 -2.00
CA ILE A 129 -6.56 6.56 -1.34
C ILE A 129 -5.85 5.23 -1.02
N HIS A 130 -4.74 4.93 -1.70
CA HIS A 130 -3.95 3.75 -1.40
C HIS A 130 -3.03 3.94 -0.20
N LEU A 131 -2.64 5.15 0.20
CA LEU A 131 -1.71 5.36 1.34
C LEU A 131 -2.45 5.55 2.67
N ASN A 132 -3.44 4.69 2.93
CA ASN A 132 -4.19 4.64 4.18
C ASN A 132 -3.67 3.55 5.11
N PHE A 133 -3.88 3.66 6.42
CA PHE A 133 -3.64 2.57 7.38
C PHE A 133 -4.72 1.49 7.27
N GLN A 134 -4.39 0.25 7.64
CA GLN A 134 -5.36 -0.85 7.64
C GLN A 134 -6.28 -0.78 8.86
N VAL A 135 -5.75 -0.38 10.00
CA VAL A 135 -6.52 -0.31 11.25
C VAL A 135 -7.76 0.60 11.14
N PRO A 136 -7.67 1.82 10.59
CA PRO A 136 -8.86 2.65 10.37
C PRO A 136 -9.86 2.05 9.37
N LEU A 137 -9.41 1.23 8.39
CA LEU A 137 -10.31 0.54 7.46
C LEU A 137 -11.06 -0.62 8.15
N LEU A 138 -10.51 -1.14 9.24
CA LEU A 138 -11.13 -2.14 10.10
C LEU A 138 -11.82 -1.51 11.31
N SER A 139 -12.15 -0.21 11.23
CA SER A 139 -12.85 0.53 12.27
C SER A 139 -14.11 1.17 11.71
N ASN A 140 -15.12 1.35 12.56
CA ASN A 140 -16.31 2.13 12.22
C ASN A 140 -16.02 3.64 12.27
N LYS A 141 -17.03 4.47 11.96
CA LYS A 141 -16.89 5.93 11.91
C LYS A 141 -16.51 6.54 13.26
N GLU A 142 -16.88 5.88 14.35
CA GLU A 142 -16.59 6.27 15.73
C GLU A 142 -15.18 5.84 16.16
N GLY A 143 -14.50 4.99 15.37
CA GLY A 143 -13.17 4.45 15.64
C GLY A 143 -13.16 3.17 16.48
N TYR A 144 -14.32 2.54 16.68
CA TYR A 144 -14.38 1.21 17.27
C TYR A 144 -14.04 0.16 16.21
N PRO A 145 -13.36 -0.94 16.59
CA PRO A 145 -13.10 -2.03 15.66
C PRO A 145 -14.41 -2.59 15.12
N ILE A 146 -14.46 -2.87 13.82
CA ILE A 146 -15.57 -3.64 13.25
C ILE A 146 -15.50 -5.08 13.79
N TYR A 147 -16.65 -5.73 13.92
CA TYR A 147 -16.68 -7.14 14.30
C TYR A 147 -16.05 -7.98 13.18
N LEU A 148 -14.89 -8.58 13.47
CA LEU A 148 -14.18 -9.50 12.60
C LEU A 148 -14.19 -10.88 13.25
N THR A 149 -14.66 -11.88 12.52
CA THR A 149 -14.57 -13.28 12.97
C THR A 149 -13.22 -13.88 12.64
N GLU A 150 -12.62 -13.44 11.53
CA GLU A 150 -11.33 -13.94 11.04
C GLU A 150 -10.50 -12.82 10.44
N LEU A 151 -9.20 -12.88 10.71
CA LEU A 151 -8.20 -11.97 10.16
C LEU A 151 -7.08 -12.80 9.54
N HIS A 152 -6.86 -12.61 8.25
CA HIS A 152 -5.90 -13.36 7.44
C HIS A 152 -4.80 -12.46 6.89
N ASN A 153 -3.64 -13.04 6.55
CA ASN A 153 -2.49 -12.31 6.06
C ASN A 153 -2.31 -12.54 4.56
N THR A 154 -2.48 -11.49 3.77
CA THR A 154 -2.30 -11.50 2.30
C THR A 154 -0.91 -11.95 1.84
N THR A 155 0.11 -11.96 2.69
CA THR A 155 1.41 -12.57 2.36
C THR A 155 1.27 -14.08 2.09
N ASN A 156 0.29 -14.76 2.70
CA ASN A 156 -0.05 -16.17 2.48
C ASN A 156 -1.45 -16.29 1.85
N ALA A 157 -1.85 -15.36 0.99
CA ALA A 157 -3.22 -15.30 0.47
C ALA A 157 -3.70 -16.65 -0.10
N GLU A 158 -2.84 -17.38 -0.83
CA GLU A 158 -3.18 -18.70 -1.37
C GLU A 158 -3.50 -19.73 -0.27
N GLY A 159 -2.64 -19.84 0.74
CA GLY A 159 -2.85 -20.77 1.87
C GLY A 159 -4.06 -20.39 2.71
N ASP A 160 -4.28 -19.10 2.92
CA ASP A 160 -5.40 -18.56 3.70
C ASP A 160 -6.72 -18.78 2.96
N TRP A 161 -6.77 -18.54 1.64
CA TRP A 161 -7.94 -18.86 0.82
C TRP A 161 -8.25 -20.36 0.78
N ARG A 162 -7.22 -21.21 0.71
CA ARG A 162 -7.41 -22.66 0.82
C ARG A 162 -7.99 -23.06 2.18
N THR A 163 -7.49 -22.46 3.26
CA THR A 163 -7.98 -22.70 4.62
C THR A 163 -9.44 -22.27 4.77
N ILE A 164 -9.78 -21.08 4.29
CA ILE A 164 -11.16 -20.57 4.26
C ILE A 164 -12.07 -21.50 3.46
N ALA A 165 -11.65 -21.88 2.24
CA ALA A 165 -12.45 -22.74 1.39
C ALA A 165 -12.72 -24.10 2.04
N LYS A 166 -11.70 -24.74 2.63
CA LYS A 166 -11.89 -26.00 3.37
C LYS A 166 -12.83 -25.85 4.55
N LYS A 167 -12.66 -24.78 5.35
CA LYS A 167 -13.50 -24.50 6.51
C LYS A 167 -14.98 -24.32 6.16
N TYR A 168 -15.28 -23.64 5.05
CA TYR A 168 -16.64 -23.24 4.71
C TYR A 168 -17.32 -24.10 3.63
N LEU A 169 -16.54 -24.79 2.79
CA LEU A 169 -17.04 -25.60 1.67
C LEU A 169 -16.75 -27.10 1.84
N GLY A 170 -15.99 -27.49 2.87
CA GLY A 170 -15.64 -28.87 3.21
C GLY A 170 -14.19 -29.23 2.86
N GLU A 171 -13.63 -30.23 3.55
CA GLU A 171 -12.24 -30.70 3.35
C GLU A 171 -11.98 -31.23 1.93
N ASP A 172 -13.01 -31.77 1.29
CA ASP A 172 -12.96 -32.29 -0.08
C ASP A 172 -13.09 -31.18 -1.15
N TYR A 173 -13.19 -29.91 -0.75
CA TYR A 173 -13.26 -28.81 -1.70
C TYR A 173 -11.92 -28.63 -2.42
N GLU A 174 -11.91 -28.99 -3.70
CA GLU A 174 -10.81 -28.71 -4.62
C GLU A 174 -11.11 -27.45 -5.43
N PHE A 175 -10.13 -26.55 -5.54
CA PHE A 175 -10.22 -25.40 -6.43
C PHE A 175 -10.27 -25.90 -7.89
N LYS A 176 -11.46 -25.80 -8.51
CA LYS A 176 -11.72 -26.32 -9.87
C LYS A 176 -10.97 -25.58 -10.99
N ASN A 177 -10.40 -24.40 -10.71
CA ASN A 177 -9.63 -23.67 -11.70
C ASN A 177 -8.20 -24.23 -11.75
N LYS A 178 -7.78 -24.68 -12.93
CA LYS A 178 -6.35 -24.91 -13.24
C LYS A 178 -5.48 -23.65 -13.02
N ASP A 179 -6.13 -22.49 -12.92
CA ASP A 179 -5.51 -21.17 -12.68
C ASP A 179 -5.48 -20.76 -11.19
N GLY A 180 -5.91 -21.62 -10.27
CA GLY A 180 -5.87 -21.37 -8.82
C GLY A 180 -6.89 -20.35 -8.32
N VAL A 181 -6.67 -19.85 -7.10
CA VAL A 181 -7.29 -18.61 -6.62
C VAL A 181 -6.93 -17.52 -7.63
N ILE A 182 -7.88 -16.68 -8.06
CA ILE A 182 -7.56 -15.53 -8.91
C ILE A 182 -6.65 -14.63 -8.09
N GLU A 183 -5.34 -14.84 -8.20
CA GLU A 183 -4.35 -13.93 -7.66
C GLU A 183 -4.60 -12.59 -8.33
N GLY A 184 -4.91 -11.57 -7.52
CA GLY A 184 -4.85 -10.20 -8.02
C GLY A 184 -3.49 -10.04 -8.69
N ARG A 185 -3.46 -9.55 -9.93
CA ARG A 185 -2.24 -9.51 -10.75
C ARG A 185 -1.09 -8.92 -9.93
N SER A 186 -0.13 -9.75 -9.55
CA SER A 186 1.08 -9.30 -8.86
C SER A 186 2.03 -8.75 -9.90
N TYR A 187 1.89 -7.46 -10.23
CA TYR A 187 2.92 -6.79 -11.02
C TYR A 187 4.20 -6.66 -10.18
N PRO A 188 5.37 -6.91 -10.78
CA PRO A 188 6.63 -6.66 -10.10
C PRO A 188 6.74 -5.18 -9.72
N ARG A 189 7.30 -4.92 -8.53
CA ARG A 189 7.58 -3.55 -8.07
C ARG A 189 8.46 -2.83 -9.07
N ARG A 190 8.17 -1.54 -9.30
CA ARG A 190 8.86 -0.74 -10.32
C ARG A 190 10.15 -0.14 -9.79
N PHE A 191 10.20 0.26 -8.52
CA PHE A 191 11.46 0.54 -7.85
C PHE A 191 12.08 -0.75 -7.28
N ASN A 192 13.41 -0.77 -7.15
CA ASN A 192 14.10 -1.87 -6.52
C ASN A 192 14.06 -1.75 -4.98
N SER A 193 13.15 -2.49 -4.34
CA SER A 193 12.99 -2.43 -2.87
C SER A 193 14.25 -2.83 -2.09
N LYS A 194 15.20 -3.54 -2.72
CA LYS A 194 16.49 -3.89 -2.08
C LYS A 194 17.45 -2.70 -1.97
N LEU A 195 17.24 -1.67 -2.79
CA LEU A 195 18.04 -0.43 -2.76
C LEU A 195 17.51 0.58 -1.73
N VAL A 196 16.32 0.36 -1.16
CA VAL A 196 15.75 1.23 -0.13
C VAL A 196 16.59 1.14 1.13
N SER A 197 17.13 2.27 1.61
CA SER A 197 18.00 2.26 2.78
C SER A 197 17.26 1.76 4.03
N LYS A 198 18.03 1.15 4.94
CA LYS A 198 17.50 0.74 6.26
C LYS A 198 16.84 1.90 7.01
N LYS A 199 17.39 3.12 6.86
CA LYS A 199 16.82 4.35 7.44
C LYS A 199 15.41 4.64 6.91
N THR A 200 15.22 4.54 5.59
CA THR A 200 13.90 4.72 4.96
C THR A 200 12.93 3.62 5.40
N GLN A 201 13.36 2.35 5.44
CA GLN A 201 12.52 1.24 5.90
C GLN A 201 12.06 1.44 7.35
N ARG A 202 12.95 1.86 8.25
CA ARG A 202 12.61 2.22 9.64
C ARG A 202 11.60 3.36 9.71
N ARG A 203 11.78 4.40 8.91
CA ARG A 203 10.82 5.50 8.84
C ARG A 203 9.44 5.03 8.36
N ILE A 204 9.38 4.09 7.41
CA ILE A 204 8.11 3.47 7.03
C ILE A 204 7.47 2.71 8.20
N CYS A 205 8.27 1.97 8.98
CA CYS A 205 7.76 1.30 10.18
C CYS A 205 7.21 2.29 11.21
N GLU A 206 7.87 3.44 11.41
CA GLU A 206 7.32 4.53 12.25
C GLU A 206 5.98 5.05 11.72
N LEU A 207 5.90 5.31 10.41
CA LEU A 207 4.68 5.79 9.77
C LEU A 207 3.54 4.78 9.93
N ALA A 208 3.84 3.49 9.78
CA ALA A 208 2.87 2.40 9.82
C ALA A 208 2.76 1.70 11.20
N LEU A 209 3.32 2.30 12.26
CA LEU A 209 3.44 1.64 13.56
C LEU A 209 2.08 1.23 14.16
N ILE A 210 1.04 2.02 13.88
CA ILE A 210 -0.32 1.69 14.31
C ILE A 210 -0.82 0.35 13.75
N ASP A 211 -0.49 0.04 12.48
CA ASP A 211 -0.87 -1.23 11.87
C ASP A 211 -0.11 -2.39 12.51
N TYR A 212 1.19 -2.21 12.81
CA TYR A 212 1.97 -3.25 13.51
C TYR A 212 1.36 -3.59 14.86
N CYS A 213 1.05 -2.57 15.67
CA CYS A 213 0.56 -2.80 17.02
C CYS A 213 -0.87 -3.35 17.06
N CYS A 214 -1.79 -2.73 16.33
CA CYS A 214 -3.21 -3.12 16.42
C CYS A 214 -3.51 -4.43 15.69
N LEU A 215 -2.74 -4.78 14.66
CA LEU A 215 -2.91 -6.04 13.92
C LEU A 215 -1.93 -7.13 14.40
N ASN A 216 -1.19 -6.86 15.47
CA ASN A 216 -0.24 -7.78 16.09
C ASN A 216 0.78 -8.37 15.10
N PHE A 217 1.26 -7.55 14.16
CA PHE A 217 2.33 -7.95 13.26
C PHE A 217 3.69 -7.83 13.97
N PRO A 218 4.60 -8.80 13.80
CA PRO A 218 5.97 -8.62 14.25
C PRO A 218 6.63 -7.48 13.46
N LEU A 219 7.39 -6.64 14.15
CA LEU A 219 8.22 -5.64 13.47
C LEU A 219 9.28 -6.36 12.62
N PRO A 220 9.54 -5.94 11.37
CA PRO A 220 10.65 -6.46 10.57
C PRO A 220 11.99 -6.24 11.28
N GLU A 221 12.98 -7.11 11.07
CA GLU A 221 14.32 -7.01 11.67
C GLU A 221 14.93 -5.61 11.54
N VAL A 222 14.82 -5.01 10.35
CA VAL A 222 15.30 -3.65 10.08
C VAL A 222 14.67 -2.58 10.99
N CYS A 223 13.50 -2.84 11.55
CA CYS A 223 12.74 -1.96 12.45
C CYS A 223 12.82 -2.36 13.93
N GLN A 224 13.42 -3.52 14.25
CA GLN A 224 13.69 -3.95 15.62
C GLN A 224 14.99 -3.31 16.17
N ASP A 225 15.96 -3.06 15.29
CA ASP A 225 17.22 -2.43 15.66
C ASP A 225 17.01 -1.05 16.31
N ARG A 226 17.58 -0.86 17.51
CA ARG A 226 17.64 0.43 18.20
C ARG A 226 18.18 1.50 17.26
N ILE A 227 17.46 2.61 17.13
CA ILE A 227 17.71 3.67 16.13
C ILE A 227 18.98 4.46 16.44
N GLY A 228 20.19 3.87 16.44
CA GLY A 228 21.47 4.58 16.67
C GLY A 228 21.56 5.46 17.95
N LEU A 229 20.54 5.40 18.80
CA LEU A 229 20.16 6.24 19.92
C LEU A 229 19.16 5.38 20.65
N GLU A 230 19.58 4.43 21.51
CA GLU A 230 18.84 3.72 22.58
C GLU A 230 17.29 3.58 22.52
N LYS A 231 16.68 3.63 21.33
CA LYS A 231 15.27 3.92 21.14
C LYS A 231 14.56 2.84 20.38
N GLU A 232 13.43 2.42 20.91
CA GLU A 232 12.58 1.35 20.42
C GLU A 232 11.22 1.92 19.97
N LEU A 233 10.68 1.39 18.87
CA LEU A 233 9.34 1.76 18.40
C LEU A 233 8.29 1.14 19.32
N LEU A 234 7.40 1.96 19.87
CA LEU A 234 6.26 1.49 20.67
C LEU A 234 4.96 2.15 20.23
N CYS A 235 3.84 1.50 20.51
CA CYS A 235 2.55 2.18 20.46
C CYS A 235 2.18 2.73 21.82
N LYS A 236 1.98 4.04 21.87
CA LYS A 236 1.60 4.76 23.08
C LYS A 236 0.10 5.00 23.08
N ILE A 237 -0.51 4.77 24.22
CA ILE A 237 -1.90 5.16 24.47
C ILE A 237 -1.84 6.56 25.08
N ASP A 238 -2.26 7.57 24.33
CA ASP A 238 -2.26 8.97 24.75
C ASP A 238 -3.68 9.54 24.75
N TYR A 239 -4.00 10.37 25.75
CA TYR A 239 -5.25 11.13 25.76
C TYR A 239 -5.10 12.37 24.87
N ASP A 240 -5.89 12.44 23.80
CA ASP A 240 -5.98 13.63 22.96
C ASP A 240 -6.97 14.60 23.60
N GLU A 241 -6.46 15.63 24.27
CA GLU A 241 -7.26 16.65 24.94
C GLU A 241 -8.22 17.38 24.00
N LYS A 242 -7.78 17.66 22.76
CA LYS A 242 -8.59 18.39 21.77
C LYS A 242 -9.78 17.56 21.32
N ALA A 243 -9.59 16.26 21.16
CA ALA A 243 -10.64 15.32 20.78
C ALA A 243 -11.36 14.67 21.97
N LYS A 244 -10.93 14.97 23.20
CA LYS A 244 -11.43 14.39 24.46
C LYS A 244 -11.52 12.86 24.43
N ARG A 245 -10.54 12.19 23.81
CA ARG A 245 -10.52 10.72 23.66
C ARG A 245 -9.12 10.15 23.75
N VAL A 246 -9.04 8.91 24.21
CA VAL A 246 -7.82 8.11 24.14
C VAL A 246 -7.53 7.75 22.68
N ARG A 247 -6.28 7.85 22.27
CA ARG A 247 -5.80 7.48 20.93
C ARG A 247 -4.54 6.62 21.06
N LEU A 248 -4.45 5.58 20.24
CA LEU A 248 -3.18 4.89 20.02
C LEU A 248 -2.35 5.72 19.05
N GLN A 249 -1.11 6.04 19.42
CA GLN A 249 -0.19 6.81 18.60
C GLN A 249 1.16 6.10 18.49
N PRO A 250 1.87 6.26 17.35
CA PRO A 250 3.27 5.88 17.26
C PRO A 250 4.12 6.64 18.29
N GLY A 251 5.03 5.96 18.98
CA GLY A 251 5.94 6.52 19.97
C GLY A 251 7.34 5.90 19.94
N LEU A 252 8.28 6.50 20.68
CA LEU A 252 9.66 6.04 20.85
C LEU A 252 9.98 5.85 22.34
N PHE A 253 10.61 4.73 22.73
CA PHE A 253 11.03 4.44 24.10
C PHE A 253 12.56 4.51 24.20
N PRO A 254 13.18 5.13 25.21
CA PRO A 254 12.54 5.96 26.21
C PRO A 254 12.00 7.24 25.57
N ASP A 255 10.80 7.64 26.01
CA ASP A 255 10.25 8.94 25.67
C ASP A 255 11.23 9.95 26.27
N LYS A 256 11.73 10.91 25.47
CA LYS A 256 12.58 11.95 26.06
C LYS A 256 11.70 12.67 27.06
N GLU A 257 12.02 12.57 28.36
CA GLU A 257 11.34 13.35 29.39
C GLU A 257 11.25 14.79 28.90
N LYS A 258 10.01 15.27 28.78
CA LYS A 258 9.69 16.65 28.42
C LYS A 258 9.88 17.55 29.63
#